data_AF-A0A8C2FPS3-F1
#
_entry.id   AF-A0A8C2FPS3-F1
#
_cell.length_a   1.000
_cell.length_b   1.000
_cell.length_c   1.000
_cell.angle_alpha   90.00
_cell.angle_beta   90.00
_cell.angle_gamma   90.00
#
_symmetry.space_group_name_H-M   'P 1'
#
loop_
_entity.id
_entity.type
_entity.pdbx_description
1 polymer ?
#
loop_
_entity_poly.entity_id
_entity_poly.type
_entity_poly.pdbx_seq_one_letter_code
_entity_poly.pdbx_strand_id
1 'polypeptide(L)'
;FIFDNSLTFILTECKGQTLTESESVVIKPGYNHKLTCTFSGIDVGVADISWINKLKEKHSSGSHIFLDNSKIRVYLHMTNLQTEDTAIYYCARKTQ
;
A
#
# COMPACT_ATOMS: atom_id res chain seq x y z
N PHE A 1 -12.81 -23.46 -9.12
CA PHE A 1 -14.19 -23.80 -9.48
C PHE A 1 -14.17 -24.75 -10.68
N ILE A 2 -14.29 -26.06 -10.44
CA ILE A 2 -14.65 -27.07 -11.43
C ILE A 2 -15.63 -28.01 -10.72
N PHE A 3 -16.82 -28.19 -11.30
CA PHE A 3 -17.80 -29.20 -10.88
C PHE A 3 -17.37 -30.53 -11.52
N ASP A 4 -16.91 -31.50 -10.72
CA ASP A 4 -16.87 -32.90 -11.16
C ASP A 4 -17.33 -33.84 -10.03
N ASN A 5 -18.04 -34.88 -10.43
CA ASN A 5 -18.99 -35.66 -9.66
C ASN A 5 -18.31 -36.90 -9.03
N SER A 6 -17.41 -36.66 -8.07
CA SER A 6 -16.87 -37.69 -7.16
C SER A 6 -16.43 -37.00 -5.86
N LEU A 7 -17.07 -37.39 -4.76
CA LEU A 7 -17.05 -36.74 -3.44
C LEU A 7 -15.66 -36.72 -2.74
N THR A 8 -14.77 -35.83 -3.16
CA THR A 8 -13.65 -35.36 -2.33
C THR A 8 -13.46 -33.85 -2.51
N PHE A 9 -14.08 -33.08 -1.60
CA PHE A 9 -13.89 -31.63 -1.50
C PHE A 9 -12.54 -31.34 -0.85
N ILE A 10 -11.45 -31.29 -1.63
CA ILE A 10 -10.19 -30.74 -1.16
C ILE A 10 -10.34 -29.20 -1.18
N LEU A 11 -10.68 -28.60 -0.04
CA LEU A 11 -10.58 -27.15 0.14
C LEU A 11 -9.10 -26.80 0.26
N THR A 12 -8.41 -26.65 -0.86
CA THR A 12 -7.08 -26.04 -0.85
C THR A 12 -7.25 -24.59 -0.40
N GLU A 13 -6.71 -24.24 0.77
CA GLU A 13 -6.77 -22.88 1.31
C GLU A 13 -6.22 -21.88 0.28
N CYS A 14 -7.07 -21.01 -0.23
CA CYS A 14 -6.65 -19.86 -1.01
C CYS A 14 -6.18 -18.78 -0.02
N LYS A 15 -4.87 -18.61 0.14
CA LYS A 15 -4.31 -17.49 0.90
C LYS A 15 -4.57 -16.18 0.15
N GLY A 16 -5.58 -15.44 0.58
CA GLY A 16 -5.84 -14.07 0.12
C GLY A 16 -4.81 -13.10 0.68
N GLN A 17 -4.48 -12.07 -0.10
CA GLN A 17 -3.65 -10.94 0.33
C GLN A 17 -4.53 -9.69 0.40
N THR A 18 -4.27 -8.83 1.37
CA THR A 18 -5.05 -7.59 1.53
C THR A 18 -4.12 -6.42 1.81
N LEU A 19 -4.40 -5.30 1.15
CA LEU A 19 -3.76 -4.01 1.35
C LEU A 19 -4.82 -3.05 1.89
N THR A 20 -4.55 -2.42 3.04
CA THR A 20 -5.44 -1.46 3.68
C THR A 20 -4.75 -0.12 3.79
N GLU A 21 -5.28 0.88 3.09
CA GLU A 21 -4.75 2.25 3.05
C GLU A 21 -5.53 3.17 3.99
N SER A 22 -4.87 4.25 4.44
CA SER A 22 -5.53 5.35 5.13
C SER A 22 -6.51 6.08 4.22
N GLU A 23 -7.58 6.62 4.78
CA GLU A 23 -8.60 7.37 4.02
C GLU A 23 -8.00 8.58 3.27
N SER A 24 -8.67 8.96 2.18
CA SER A 24 -8.31 10.17 1.43
C SER A 24 -8.67 11.41 2.26
N VAL A 25 -7.72 12.32 2.44
CA VAL A 25 -7.91 13.56 3.22
C VAL A 25 -7.55 14.76 2.35
N VAL A 26 -8.41 15.79 2.39
CA VAL A 26 -8.12 17.11 1.82
C VAL A 26 -7.42 17.97 2.88
N ILE A 27 -6.22 18.44 2.57
CA ILE A 27 -5.32 19.10 3.53
C ILE A 27 -4.99 20.50 3.01
N LYS A 28 -4.83 21.47 3.92
CA LYS A 28 -4.40 22.82 3.54
C LYS A 28 -2.94 22.83 3.09
N PRO A 29 -2.56 23.68 2.13
CA PRO A 29 -1.16 23.80 1.71
C PRO A 29 -0.27 24.27 2.87
N GLY A 30 0.98 23.80 2.90
CA GLY A 30 1.97 24.05 3.95
C GLY A 30 1.91 23.07 5.14
N TYR A 31 0.92 22.19 5.19
CA TYR A 31 0.81 21.16 6.23
C TYR A 31 1.55 19.87 5.83
N ASN A 32 1.95 19.11 6.84
CA ASN A 32 2.50 17.76 6.67
C ASN A 32 1.39 16.71 6.81
N HIS A 33 1.58 15.57 6.16
CA HIS A 33 0.66 14.45 6.27
C HIS A 33 1.39 13.12 6.18
N LYS A 34 0.78 12.09 6.78
CA LYS A 34 1.34 10.74 6.80
C LYS A 34 0.29 9.74 6.36
N LEU A 35 0.50 9.13 5.20
CA LEU A 35 -0.30 8.01 4.72
C LEU A 35 0.23 6.70 5.30
N THR A 36 -0.67 5.76 5.55
CA THR A 36 -0.34 4.43 6.10
C THR A 36 -0.93 3.34 5.22
N CYS A 37 -0.14 2.33 4.92
CA CYS A 37 -0.56 1.12 4.24
C CYS A 37 -0.23 -0.08 5.11
N THR A 38 -1.25 -0.87 5.48
CA THR A 38 -1.09 -2.13 6.21
C THR A 38 -1.33 -3.28 5.25
N PHE A 39 -0.47 -4.29 5.30
CA PHE A 39 -0.62 -5.48 4.47
C PHE A 39 -0.86 -6.72 5.34
N SER A 40 -1.62 -7.69 4.84
CA SER A 40 -1.91 -8.94 5.53
C SER A 40 -1.96 -10.11 4.56
N GLY A 41 -1.58 -11.30 5.04
CA GLY A 41 -1.54 -12.52 4.21
C GLY A 41 -0.31 -12.62 3.30
N ILE A 42 0.76 -11.87 3.59
CA ILE A 42 2.01 -11.83 2.82
C ILE A 42 3.18 -12.11 3.77
N ASP A 43 4.17 -12.87 3.30
CA ASP A 43 5.41 -13.08 4.03
C ASP A 43 6.23 -11.79 4.09
N VAL A 44 6.50 -11.34 5.31
CA VAL A 44 7.13 -10.06 5.65
C VAL A 44 8.51 -9.90 5.00
N GLY A 45 9.23 -11.00 4.75
CA GLY A 45 10.56 -11.00 4.14
C GLY A 45 10.61 -10.79 2.62
N VAL A 46 9.46 -10.77 1.93
CA VAL A 46 9.36 -10.67 0.45
C VAL A 46 8.48 -9.51 0.00
N ALA A 47 8.06 -8.64 0.93
CA ALA A 47 7.15 -7.56 0.66
C ALA A 47 7.91 -6.30 0.19
N ASP A 48 8.27 -6.26 -1.10
CA ASP A 48 8.71 -5.01 -1.75
C ASP A 48 7.48 -4.12 -2.00
N ILE A 49 7.09 -3.37 -0.97
CA ILE A 49 5.92 -2.49 -0.99
C ILE A 49 6.36 -1.05 -1.18
N SER A 50 5.76 -0.40 -2.16
CA SER A 50 6.06 0.97 -2.58
C SER A 50 4.79 1.79 -2.70
N TRP A 51 4.92 3.10 -2.48
CA TRP A 51 3.86 4.06 -2.79
C TRP A 51 4.01 4.54 -4.23
N ILE A 52 2.94 4.38 -5.01
CA ILE A 52 2.82 4.88 -6.37
C ILE A 52 1.94 6.12 -6.32
N ASN A 53 2.41 7.22 -6.93
CA ASN A 53 1.59 8.40 -7.13
C ASN A 53 1.16 8.45 -8.62
N LYS A 54 -0.05 8.94 -8.92
CA LYS A 54 -0.54 9.04 -10.31
C LYS A 54 -0.07 10.29 -11.07
N LEU A 55 0.50 11.29 -10.39
CA LEU A 55 0.75 12.62 -10.96
C LEU A 55 2.21 13.05 -10.95
N LYS A 56 3.09 12.32 -10.25
CA LYS A 56 4.47 12.75 -9.98
C LYS A 56 5.45 11.63 -10.31
N GLU A 57 5.90 11.63 -11.55
CA GLU A 57 7.02 10.82 -12.08
C GLU A 57 8.37 11.07 -11.36
N LYS A 58 8.39 11.89 -10.30
CA LYS A 58 9.59 12.29 -9.57
C LYS A 58 9.31 12.32 -8.07
N HIS A 59 10.12 11.57 -7.31
CA HIS A 59 10.14 11.61 -5.85
C HIS A 59 10.10 13.08 -5.40
N SER A 60 8.99 13.49 -4.79
CA SER A 60 8.85 14.84 -4.25
C SER A 60 9.98 15.03 -3.25
N SER A 61 10.72 16.14 -3.34
CA SER A 61 11.96 16.38 -2.60
C SER A 61 11.81 16.40 -1.07
N GLY A 62 10.62 16.11 -0.53
CA GLY A 62 10.32 15.96 0.90
C GLY A 62 9.45 14.73 1.25
N SER A 63 9.36 13.72 0.38
CA SER A 63 8.62 12.48 0.66
C SER A 63 9.54 11.39 1.20
N HIS A 64 9.36 11.00 2.47
CA HIS A 64 10.12 9.91 3.11
C HIS A 64 9.23 8.68 3.28
N ILE A 65 9.69 7.53 2.79
CA ILE A 65 9.00 6.24 2.94
C ILE A 65 9.65 5.48 4.10
N PHE A 66 8.83 4.99 5.03
CA PHE A 66 9.29 4.20 6.19
C PHE A 66 8.57 2.86 6.22
N LEU A 67 9.32 1.77 6.30
CA LEU A 67 8.79 0.41 6.47
C LEU A 67 8.91 -0.01 7.93
N ASP A 68 7.79 -0.40 8.55
CA ASP A 68 7.74 -1.05 9.85
C ASP A 68 7.52 -2.55 9.65
N ASN A 69 8.62 -3.30 9.71
CA ASN A 69 8.65 -4.74 9.50
C ASN A 69 7.96 -5.51 10.64
N SER A 70 7.92 -4.93 11.86
CA SER A 70 7.29 -5.57 13.02
C SER A 70 5.77 -5.52 12.94
N LYS A 71 5.21 -4.45 12.37
CA LYS A 71 3.77 -4.24 12.25
C LYS A 71 3.21 -4.46 10.86
N ILE A 72 4.07 -4.81 9.89
CA ILE A 72 3.65 -5.12 8.53
C ILE A 72 2.96 -3.88 7.92
N ARG A 73 3.62 -2.72 8.05
CA ARG A 73 3.09 -1.40 7.67
C ARG A 73 4.10 -0.54 6.95
N VAL A 74 3.66 0.19 5.92
CA VAL A 74 4.44 1.20 5.21
C VAL A 74 3.83 2.57 5.45
N TYR A 75 4.67 3.55 5.74
CA TYR A 75 4.28 4.93 5.93
C TYR A 75 4.89 5.81 4.85
N LEU A 76 4.10 6.71 4.29
CA LEU A 76 4.57 7.78 3.42
C LEU A 76 4.42 9.11 4.15
N HIS A 77 5.55 9.67 4.57
CA HIS A 77 5.59 10.98 5.20
C HIS A 77 5.80 12.06 4.13
N MET A 78 4.88 13.01 4.05
CA MET A 78 4.92 14.12 3.11
C MET A 78 5.01 15.42 3.91
N THR A 79 6.04 16.21 3.62
CA THR A 79 6.25 17.51 4.26
C THR A 79 6.00 18.64 3.28
N ASN A 80 5.52 19.78 3.79
CA ASN A 80 5.31 21.01 3.02
C ASN A 80 4.46 20.80 1.75
N LEU A 81 3.30 20.13 1.90
CA LEU A 81 2.42 19.84 0.77
C LEU A 81 1.91 21.13 0.13
N GLN A 82 2.07 21.26 -1.18
CA GLN A 82 1.49 22.36 -1.95
C GLN A 82 0.25 21.90 -2.72
N THR A 83 -0.51 22.84 -3.27
CA THR A 83 -1.69 22.52 -4.09
C THR A 83 -1.31 21.69 -5.32
N GLU A 84 -0.12 21.93 -5.87
CA GLU A 84 0.50 21.17 -6.96
C GLU A 84 0.88 19.72 -6.59
N ASP A 85 0.97 19.39 -5.30
CA ASP A 85 1.26 18.03 -4.81
C ASP A 85 -0.01 17.18 -4.63
N THR A 86 -1.19 17.72 -4.93
CA THR A 86 -2.46 17.02 -4.79
C THR A 86 -2.53 15.86 -5.79
N ALA A 87 -2.36 14.63 -5.30
CA ALA A 87 -2.36 13.43 -6.12
C ALA A 87 -3.06 12.26 -5.43
N ILE A 88 -3.39 11.24 -6.24
CA ILE A 88 -3.84 9.96 -5.70
C ILE A 88 -2.63 9.08 -5.47
N TYR A 89 -2.50 8.59 -4.24
CA TYR A 89 -1.44 7.69 -3.79
C TYR A 89 -2.02 6.29 -3.59
N TYR A 90 -1.40 5.30 -4.23
CA TYR A 90 -1.74 3.90 -4.08
C TYR A 90 -0.54 3.17 -3.49
N CYS A 91 -0.79 2.31 -2.52
CA CYS A 91 0.13 1.33 -2.01
C CYS A 91 0.11 0.12 -2.93
N ALA A 92 1.28 -0.23 -3.46
CA ALA A 92 1.44 -1.36 -4.34
C ALA A 92 2.54 -2.28 -3.83
N ARG A 93 2.32 -3.59 -4.01
CA ARG A 93 3.36 -4.59 -3.86
C ARG A 93 3.99 -4.85 -5.22
N LYS A 94 5.31 -4.78 -5.30
CA LYS A 94 6.05 -5.30 -6.44
C LYS A 94 6.10 -6.82 -6.35
N THR A 95 5.58 -7.47 -7.37
CA THR A 95 5.73 -8.92 -7.55
C THR A 95 7.09 -9.18 -8.21
N GLN A 96 7.87 -10.11 -7.65
CA GLN A 96 9.14 -10.55 -8.23
C GLN A 96 8.90 -11.51 -9.39
#